data_AF-A0A1W9TQV3-F1
#
_entry.id   AF-A0A1W9TQV3-F1
#
_cell.length_a   1.000
_cell.length_b   1.000
_cell.length_c   1.000
_cell.angle_alpha   90.00
_cell.angle_beta   90.00
_cell.angle_gamma   90.00
#
_symmetry.space_group_name_H-M   'P 1'
#
loop_
_entity.id
_entity.type
_entity.pdbx_description
1 polymer ?
#
loop_
_entity_poly.entity_id
_entity_poly.type
_entity_poly.pdbx_seq_one_letter_code
_entity_poly.pdbx_strand_id
1 'polypeptide(L)'
;MKKMKVLLVLTIVVAFIMVLSGPAFATDTIKININKASLEELMQLKRIGPKYAKRIIEYREKIGLFKTPEDIVKVKGIGPKTFELNKDLITVK
;
A
#
# COMPACT_ATOMS: atom_id res chain seq x y z
N MET A 1 -25.66 -2.66 -49.35
CA MET A 1 -24.50 -1.84 -48.91
C MET A 1 -24.67 -1.18 -47.53
N LYS A 2 -25.82 -0.55 -47.19
CA LYS A 2 -26.04 0.09 -45.88
C LYS A 2 -25.87 -0.87 -44.68
N LYS A 3 -26.46 -2.08 -44.74
CA LYS A 3 -26.34 -3.10 -43.67
C LYS A 3 -24.89 -3.58 -43.43
N MET A 4 -24.09 -3.72 -44.49
CA MET A 4 -22.68 -4.12 -44.41
C MET A 4 -21.79 -3.02 -43.83
N LYS A 5 -22.04 -1.75 -44.20
CA LYS A 5 -21.32 -0.59 -43.63
C LYS A 5 -21.67 -0.38 -42.15
N VAL A 6 -22.93 -0.60 -41.74
CA VAL A 6 -23.36 -0.52 -40.33
C VAL A 6 -22.72 -1.62 -39.49
N LEU A 7 -22.65 -2.86 -40.00
CA LEU A 7 -21.99 -3.96 -39.31
C LEU A 7 -20.48 -3.70 -39.11
N LEU A 8 -19.81 -3.15 -40.12
CA LEU A 8 -18.39 -2.79 -40.06
C LEU A 8 -18.11 -1.61 -39.12
N VAL A 9 -19.00 -0.63 -39.05
CA VAL A 9 -18.90 0.47 -38.08
C VAL A 9 -19.15 -0.02 -36.66
N LEU A 10 -20.10 -0.95 -36.46
CA LEU A 10 -20.40 -1.52 -35.14
C LEU A 10 -19.20 -2.32 -34.59
N THR A 11 -18.52 -3.10 -35.43
CA THR A 11 -17.32 -3.85 -35.00
C THR A 11 -16.15 -2.93 -34.66
N ILE A 12 -15.96 -1.83 -35.40
CA ILE A 12 -14.93 -0.83 -35.11
C ILE A 12 -15.22 -0.10 -33.79
N VAL A 13 -16.49 0.24 -33.51
CA VAL A 13 -16.88 0.90 -32.26
C VAL A 13 -16.69 -0.03 -31.05
N VAL A 14 -17.02 -1.32 -31.18
CA VAL A 14 -16.79 -2.30 -30.11
C VAL A 14 -15.29 -2.52 -29.85
N ALA A 15 -14.48 -2.61 -30.90
CA ALA A 15 -13.02 -2.72 -30.78
C ALA A 15 -12.42 -1.46 -30.13
N PHE A 16 -12.96 -0.28 -30.43
CA PHE A 16 -12.51 0.99 -29.84
C PHE A 16 -12.90 1.12 -28.35
N ILE A 17 -14.05 0.59 -27.94
CA ILE A 17 -14.49 0.56 -26.53
C ILE A 17 -13.60 -0.36 -25.68
N MET A 18 -13.12 -1.49 -26.23
CA MET A 18 -12.21 -2.39 -25.51
C MET A 18 -10.80 -1.81 -25.30
N VAL A 19 -10.32 -0.93 -26.19
CA VAL A 19 -8.99 -0.30 -26.06
C VAL A 19 -8.96 0.78 -24.96
N LEU A 20 -10.11 1.36 -24.60
CA LEU A 20 -10.21 2.39 -23.55
C LEU A 20 -10.25 1.83 -22.12
N SER A 21 -10.45 0.52 -21.96
CA SER A 21 -10.41 -0.17 -20.66
C SER A 21 -9.01 -0.75 -20.43
N GLY A 22 -8.03 0.13 -20.21
CA GLY A 22 -6.67 -0.30 -19.83
C GLY A 22 -6.70 -1.23 -18.60
N PRO A 23 -5.67 -2.10 -18.41
CA PRO A 23 -5.64 -2.98 -17.25
C PRO A 23 -5.69 -2.15 -15.97
N ALA A 24 -6.78 -2.29 -15.22
CA ALA A 24 -6.88 -1.77 -13.87
C ALA A 24 -5.97 -2.63 -12.99
N PHE A 25 -4.71 -2.21 -12.83
CA PHE A 25 -3.83 -2.77 -11.81
C PHE A 25 -4.39 -2.37 -10.45
N ALA A 26 -5.22 -3.24 -9.87
CA ALA A 26 -5.53 -3.19 -8.46
C ALA A 26 -4.19 -3.26 -7.72
N THR A 27 -3.76 -2.13 -7.15
CA THR A 27 -2.57 -2.11 -6.31
C THR A 27 -2.99 -2.75 -5.00
N ASP A 28 -2.77 -4.05 -4.86
CA ASP A 28 -2.85 -4.71 -3.56
C ASP A 28 -1.85 -4.00 -2.65
N THR A 29 -2.36 -3.13 -1.78
CA THR A 29 -1.53 -2.45 -0.77
C THR A 29 -1.01 -3.50 0.18
N ILE A 30 0.24 -3.91 -0.02
CA ILE A 30 0.92 -4.88 0.83
C ILE A 30 1.01 -4.27 2.24
N LYS A 31 0.37 -4.92 3.21
CA LYS A 31 0.47 -4.53 4.62
C LYS A 31 1.83 -4.96 5.19
N ILE A 32 2.49 -4.04 5.86
CA ILE A 32 3.79 -4.20 6.50
C ILE A 32 3.58 -4.65 7.94
N ASN A 33 4.08 -5.84 8.28
CA ASN A 33 4.02 -6.35 9.64
C ASN A 33 5.12 -5.74 10.50
N ILE A 34 4.81 -4.78 11.36
CA ILE A 34 5.83 -4.06 12.16
C ILE A 34 6.57 -4.94 13.17
N ASN A 35 6.05 -6.13 13.49
CA ASN A 35 6.74 -7.11 14.34
C ASN A 35 7.80 -7.93 13.60
N LYS A 36 7.71 -8.03 12.27
CA LYS A 36 8.57 -8.92 11.46
C LYS A 36 9.31 -8.20 10.33
N ALA A 37 8.83 -7.03 9.95
CA ALA A 37 9.34 -6.28 8.82
C ALA A 37 10.83 -5.96 8.97
N SER A 38 11.54 -6.03 7.86
CA SER A 38 12.92 -5.61 7.72
C SER A 38 13.04 -4.08 7.81
N LEU A 39 14.27 -3.58 7.92
CA LEU A 39 14.52 -2.14 7.93
C LEU A 39 14.03 -1.47 6.63
N GLU A 40 14.20 -2.14 5.50
CA GLU A 40 13.81 -1.65 4.17
C GLU A 40 12.30 -1.65 4.01
N GLU A 41 11.61 -2.69 4.47
CA GLU A 41 10.15 -2.78 4.46
C GLU A 41 9.53 -1.70 5.35
N LEU A 42 10.09 -1.46 6.55
CA LEU A 42 9.63 -0.39 7.43
C LEU A 42 9.81 1.00 6.80
N MET A 43 10.82 1.19 5.96
CA MET A 43 11.07 2.45 5.26
C MET A 43 10.07 2.74 4.12
N GLN A 44 9.26 1.76 3.72
CA GLN A 44 8.15 1.99 2.79
C GLN A 44 6.99 2.74 3.44
N LEU A 45 6.95 2.81 4.79
CA LEU A 45 5.96 3.61 5.52
C LEU A 45 6.23 5.11 5.33
N LYS A 46 5.15 5.87 5.14
CA LYS A 46 5.22 7.33 4.97
C LYS A 46 5.87 7.97 6.19
N ARG A 47 6.87 8.82 5.95
CA ARG A 47 7.65 9.55 6.97
C ARG A 47 8.51 8.66 7.89
N ILE A 48 8.71 7.39 7.55
CA ILE A 48 9.62 6.49 8.26
C ILE A 48 10.90 6.34 7.43
N GLY A 49 11.92 7.12 7.78
CA GLY A 49 13.27 6.93 7.24
C GLY A 49 14.10 5.93 8.05
N PRO A 50 15.38 5.69 7.67
CA PRO A 50 16.26 4.71 8.32
C PRO A 50 16.34 4.85 9.84
N LYS A 51 16.36 6.10 10.34
CA LYS A 51 16.42 6.40 11.77
C LYS A 51 15.17 5.95 12.53
N TYR A 52 13.99 6.08 11.94
CA TYR A 52 12.74 5.66 12.57
C TYR A 52 12.53 4.15 12.43
N ALA A 53 12.87 3.58 11.27
CA ALA A 53 12.85 2.12 11.06
C ALA A 53 13.71 1.40 12.10
N LYS A 54 14.95 1.87 12.34
CA LYS A 54 15.81 1.33 13.41
C LYS A 54 15.15 1.41 14.78
N ARG A 55 14.52 2.53 15.14
CA ARG A 55 13.82 2.67 16.43
C ARG A 55 12.64 1.72 16.58
N ILE A 56 11.92 1.40 15.50
CA ILE A 56 10.83 0.41 15.53
C ILE A 56 11.40 -0.98 15.85
N ILE A 57 12.52 -1.34 15.21
CA ILE A 57 13.23 -2.60 15.47
C ILE A 57 13.74 -2.65 16.92
N GLU A 58 14.43 -1.60 17.35
CA GLU A 58 14.93 -1.50 18.73
C GLU A 58 13.80 -1.57 19.77
N TYR A 59 12.63 -0.99 19.47
CA TYR A 59 11.46 -1.05 20.34
C TYR A 59 11.00 -2.50 20.51
N ARG A 60 10.79 -3.23 19.40
CA ARG A 60 10.32 -4.62 19.48
C ARG A 60 11.34 -5.59 20.10
N GLU A 61 12.63 -5.25 20.00
CA GLU A 61 13.72 -6.01 20.64
C GLU A 61 13.83 -5.73 22.15
N LYS A 62 13.64 -4.48 22.60
CA LYS A 62 13.86 -4.09 24.00
C LYS A 62 12.60 -4.13 24.87
N ILE A 63 11.47 -3.72 24.32
CA ILE A 63 10.20 -3.57 25.05
C ILE A 63 9.29 -4.76 24.75
N GLY A 64 9.40 -5.31 23.54
CA GLY A 64 8.61 -6.44 23.07
C GLY A 64 7.70 -6.09 21.90
N LEU A 65 7.03 -7.10 21.36
CA LEU A 65 6.20 -6.97 20.16
C LEU A 65 5.03 -6.00 20.34
N PHE A 66 4.68 -5.32 19.25
CA PHE A 66 3.48 -4.48 19.16
C PHE A 66 2.23 -5.37 19.19
N LYS A 67 1.24 -5.00 20.02
CA LYS A 67 -0.01 -5.75 20.19
C LYS A 67 -1.08 -5.27 19.24
N THR A 68 -1.09 -3.98 18.94
CA THR A 68 -1.96 -3.37 17.93
C THR A 68 -1.14 -2.49 16.97
N PRO A 69 -1.63 -2.21 15.75
CA PRO A 69 -0.96 -1.28 14.82
C PRO A 69 -0.69 0.10 15.42
N GLU A 70 -1.59 0.59 16.27
CA GLU A 70 -1.52 1.89 16.94
C GLU A 70 -0.33 1.99 17.89
N ASP A 71 0.12 0.87 18.46
CA ASP A 71 1.25 0.83 19.40
C ASP A 71 2.54 1.38 18.81
N ILE A 72 2.65 1.50 17.48
CA ILE A 72 3.80 2.13 16.81
C ILE A 72 4.04 3.57 17.30
N VAL A 73 3.02 4.28 17.82
CA VAL A 73 3.17 5.63 18.39
C VAL A 73 3.95 5.65 19.72
N LYS A 74 4.18 4.48 20.33
CA LYS A 74 5.03 4.34 21.52
C LYS A 74 6.52 4.47 21.17
N VAL A 75 6.87 4.36 19.89
CA VAL A 75 8.25 4.51 19.41
C VAL A 75 8.62 6.00 19.42
N LYS A 76 9.75 6.34 20.05
CA LYS A 76 10.21 7.73 20.19
C LYS A 76 10.32 8.44 18.84
N GLY A 77 9.52 9.50 18.67
CA GLY A 77 9.50 10.34 17.48
C GLY A 77 8.53 9.87 16.38
N ILE A 78 7.79 8.77 16.59
CA ILE A 78 6.64 8.40 15.78
C ILE A 78 5.39 8.88 16.51
N GLY A 79 4.69 9.86 15.93
CA GLY A 79 3.49 10.44 16.52
C GLY A 79 2.20 10.00 15.81
N PRO A 80 1.03 10.45 16.30
CA PRO A 80 -0.28 10.08 15.75
C PRO A 80 -0.41 10.47 14.26
N LYS A 81 0.15 11.61 13.85
CA LYS A 81 0.17 12.02 12.42
C LYS A 81 0.89 11.01 11.51
N THR A 82 1.95 10.37 12.01
CA THR A 82 2.67 9.36 11.24
C THR A 82 1.86 8.06 11.20
N PHE A 83 1.19 7.70 12.28
CA PHE A 83 0.30 6.54 12.30
C PHE A 83 -0.89 6.70 11.34
N GLU A 84 -1.59 7.85 11.37
CA GLU A 84 -2.74 8.10 10.49
C GLU A 84 -2.42 7.95 8.99
N LEU A 85 -1.21 8.34 8.58
CA LEU A 85 -0.75 8.21 7.20
C LEU A 85 -0.49 6.75 6.77
N ASN A 86 -0.34 5.85 7.74
CA ASN A 86 0.13 4.49 7.56
C ASN A 86 -0.82 3.42 8.14
N LYS A 87 -1.94 3.80 8.76
CA LYS A 87 -2.85 2.86 9.44
C LYS A 87 -3.34 1.72 8.54
N ASP A 88 -3.56 2.01 7.25
CA ASP A 88 -4.00 1.03 6.26
C ASP A 88 -2.84 0.13 5.77
N LEU A 89 -1.60 0.54 6.02
CA LEU A 89 -0.37 -0.15 5.62
C LEU A 89 0.24 -0.98 6.75
N ILE A 90 -0.15 -0.78 8.02
CA ILE A 90 0.47 -1.46 9.17
C ILE A 90 -0.37 -2.66 9.61
N THR A 91 0.31 -3.74 10.00
CA THR A 91 -0.30 -4.88 10.68
C THR A 91 0.60 -5.40 11.80
N VAL A 92 0.02 -6.14 12.74
CA VAL A 92 0.72 -6.87 13.80
C VAL A 92 0.23 -8.32 13.77
N LYS A 93 1.00 -9.22 13.15
CA LYS A 93 0.71 -10.67 13.10
C LYS A 93 1.84 -11.46 13.73
#